data_AF-A0A9Q1L3L3-F1
#
_entry.id   AF-A0A9Q1L3L3-F1
#
_cell.length_a   1.000
_cell.length_b   1.000
_cell.length_c   1.000
_cell.angle_alpha   90.00
_cell.angle_beta   90.00
_cell.angle_gamma   90.00
#
_symmetry.space_group_name_H-M   'P 1'
#
loop_
_entity.id
_entity.type
_entity.pdbx_description
1 polymer ?
#
loop_
_entity_poly.entity_id
_entity_poly.type
_entity_poly.pdbx_seq_one_letter_code
_entity_poly.pdbx_strand_id
1 'polypeptide(L)'
;MEATEKLAEAARVGNIDVLYELLCSTPFLLESFEQVQFTDTPLHIAASEGCTQFGIEIMSLKPSFCGKLNTDGFSPLDLALRNGHRETVTRQVQFNPDLIRVQRKGRITPLQNVAEKMI
;
A
#
# COMPACT_ATOMS: atom_id res chain seq x y z
N MET A 1 -4.83 19.14 12.98
CA MET A 1 -4.49 18.04 12.05
C MET A 1 -3.48 17.15 12.73
N GLU A 2 -3.91 15.94 13.06
CA GLU A 2 -3.10 14.91 13.72
C GLU A 2 -1.97 14.44 12.78
N ALA A 3 -0.82 13.99 13.31
CA ALA A 3 0.32 13.60 12.46
C ALA A 3 -0.03 12.46 11.48
N THR A 4 -0.94 11.57 11.88
CA THR A 4 -1.51 10.50 11.06
C THR A 4 -2.36 11.03 9.89
N GLU A 5 -3.15 12.07 10.13
CA GLU A 5 -3.95 12.76 9.11
C GLU A 5 -3.05 13.47 8.10
N LYS A 6 -1.98 14.13 8.56
CA LYS A 6 -0.96 14.72 7.66
C LYS A 6 -0.27 13.67 6.80
N LEU A 7 0.05 12.52 7.40
CA LEU A 7 0.68 11.42 6.69
C LEU A 7 -0.25 10.81 5.64
N ALA A 8 -1.55 10.69 5.97
CA ALA A 8 -2.57 10.24 5.04
C ALA A 8 -2.71 11.20 3.84
N GLU A 9 -2.69 12.51 4.09
CA GLU A 9 -2.69 13.51 3.02
C GLU A 9 -1.43 13.41 2.15
N ALA A 10 -0.26 13.34 2.78
CA ALA A 10 1.01 13.18 2.08
C ALA A 10 1.03 11.92 1.22
N ALA A 11 0.47 10.81 1.71
CA ALA A 11 0.34 9.58 0.95
C ALA A 11 -0.61 9.73 -0.25
N ARG A 12 -1.70 10.50 -0.10
CA ARG A 12 -2.68 10.73 -1.17
C ARG A 12 -2.10 11.53 -2.33
N VAL A 13 -1.28 12.53 -2.05
CA VAL A 13 -0.64 13.36 -3.08
C VAL A 13 0.77 12.87 -3.46
N GLY A 14 1.30 11.88 -2.76
CA GLY A 14 2.64 11.33 -2.98
C GLY A 14 3.78 12.25 -2.51
N ASN A 15 3.56 13.08 -1.49
CA ASN A 15 4.56 14.02 -0.97
C ASN A 15 5.55 13.34 -0.01
N ILE A 16 6.75 13.04 -0.52
CA ILE A 16 7.82 12.35 0.21
C ILE A 16 8.55 13.28 1.19
N ASP A 17 8.62 14.58 0.91
CA ASP A 17 9.26 15.54 1.81
C ASP A 17 8.50 15.60 3.15
N VAL A 18 7.17 15.68 3.08
CA VAL A 18 6.30 15.67 4.26
C VAL A 18 6.38 14.33 5.00
N LEU A 19 6.53 13.20 4.28
CA LEU A 19 6.77 11.90 4.92
C LEU A 19 8.00 11.96 5.83
N TYR A 20 9.15 12.42 5.31
CA TYR A 20 10.37 12.47 6.10
C TYR A 20 10.33 13.54 7.19
N GLU A 21 9.71 14.69 6.95
CA GLU A 21 9.51 15.72 7.99
C GLU A 21 8.71 15.17 9.19
N LEU A 22 7.65 14.40 8.91
CA LEU A 22 6.83 13.76 9.93
C LEU A 22 7.60 12.65 10.66
N LEU A 23 8.41 11.85 9.97
CA LEU A 23 9.23 10.82 10.61
C LEU A 23 10.34 11.42 11.48
N CYS A 24 10.92 12.56 11.09
CA CYS A 24 11.85 13.31 11.91
C CYS A 24 11.19 13.83 13.19
N SER A 25 9.96 14.35 13.07
CA SER A 25 9.23 14.94 14.21
C SER A 25 8.59 13.86 15.11
N THR A 26 8.19 12.74 14.53
CA THR A 26 7.48 11.64 15.19
C THR A 26 8.04 10.27 14.73
N PRO A 27 9.15 9.80 15.32
CA PRO A 27 9.85 8.60 14.85
C PRO A 27 9.03 7.31 14.89
N PHE A 28 8.06 7.20 15.80
CA PHE A 28 7.22 6.02 15.97
C PHE A 28 5.89 6.09 15.20
N LEU A 29 5.73 7.06 14.30
CA LEU A 29 4.48 7.29 13.58
C LEU A 29 4.01 6.08 12.76
N LEU A 30 4.92 5.32 12.15
CA LEU A 30 4.55 4.12 11.39
C LEU A 30 4.20 2.93 12.29
N GLU A 31 4.78 2.86 13.49
CA GLU A 31 4.54 1.75 14.42
C GLU A 31 3.11 1.77 14.99
N SER A 32 2.45 2.94 15.06
CA SER A 32 1.06 3.02 15.52
C SER A 32 0.10 2.24 14.60
N PHE A 33 0.43 2.12 13.31
CA PHE A 33 -0.39 1.34 12.36
C PHE A 33 -0.17 -0.16 12.48
N GLU A 34 0.97 -0.62 13.02
CA GLU A 34 1.22 -2.05 13.24
C GLU A 34 0.30 -2.61 14.32
N GLN A 35 0.08 -1.84 15.39
CA GLN A 35 -0.72 -2.25 16.54
C GLN A 35 -2.19 -2.49 16.21
N VAL A 36 -2.68 -1.91 15.11
CA VAL A 36 -4.07 -2.06 14.66
C VAL A 36 -4.15 -3.18 13.63
N GLN A 37 -4.95 -4.22 13.87
CA GLN A 37 -5.00 -5.41 12.98
C GLN A 37 -5.47 -5.07 11.56
N PHE A 38 -6.53 -4.27 11.44
CA PHE A 38 -7.12 -3.83 10.17
C PHE A 38 -7.19 -2.32 10.13
N THR A 39 -6.41 -1.68 9.26
CA THR A 39 -6.36 -0.22 9.13
C THR A 39 -5.82 0.20 7.77
N ASP A 40 -6.30 1.32 7.26
CA ASP A 40 -5.69 1.96 6.11
C ASP A 40 -4.34 2.57 6.50
N THR A 41 -3.29 1.85 6.11
CA THR A 41 -1.93 2.36 6.22
C THR A 41 -1.68 3.42 5.13
N PRO A 42 -0.65 4.27 5.29
CA PRO A 42 -0.21 5.18 4.23
C PRO A 42 0.05 4.46 2.89
N LEU A 43 0.45 3.18 2.93
CA LEU A 43 0.65 2.38 1.71
C LEU A 43 -0.68 2.04 1.00
N HIS A 44 -1.78 1.83 1.73
CA HIS A 44 -3.09 1.62 1.11
C HIS A 44 -3.53 2.86 0.34
N ILE A 45 -3.38 4.04 0.96
CA ILE A 45 -3.73 5.32 0.35
C ILE A 45 -2.87 5.57 -0.89
N ALA A 46 -1.54 5.49 -0.75
CA ALA A 46 -0.63 5.70 -1.87
C ALA A 46 -0.87 4.70 -3.01
N ALA A 47 -1.22 3.45 -2.69
CA ALA A 47 -1.54 2.44 -3.69
C ALA A 47 -2.88 2.70 -4.38
N SER A 48 -3.89 3.19 -3.65
CA SER A 48 -5.19 3.60 -4.20
C SER A 48 -5.05 4.80 -5.16
N GLU A 49 -4.16 5.75 -4.85
CA GLU A 49 -3.94 6.95 -5.66
C GLU A 49 -2.88 6.78 -6.76
N GLY A 50 -2.14 5.66 -6.76
CA GLY A 50 -1.08 5.41 -7.73
C GLY A 50 0.21 6.19 -7.46
N CYS A 51 0.41 6.66 -6.22
CA CYS A 51 1.61 7.36 -5.77
C CYS A 51 2.79 6.38 -5.59
N THR A 52 3.30 5.86 -6.71
CA THR A 52 4.29 4.78 -6.77
C THR A 52 5.55 5.08 -5.95
N GLN A 53 6.17 6.27 -6.12
CA GLN A 53 7.43 6.57 -5.44
C GLN A 53 7.23 6.67 -3.92
N PHE A 54 6.16 7.33 -3.48
CA PHE A 54 5.79 7.36 -2.06
C PHE A 54 5.57 5.94 -1.51
N GLY A 55 4.87 5.09 -2.27
CA GLY A 55 4.70 3.69 -1.94
C GLY A 55 6.02 2.95 -1.77
N ILE A 56 7.00 3.18 -2.65
CA ILE A 56 8.34 2.57 -2.55
C ILE A 56 9.05 2.97 -1.26
N GLU A 57 8.99 4.25 -0.88
CA GLU A 57 9.60 4.71 0.38
C GLU A 57 8.94 4.05 1.59
N ILE A 58 7.60 4.01 1.64
CA ILE A 58 6.88 3.35 2.72
C ILE A 58 7.20 1.84 2.79
N MET A 59 7.28 1.16 1.64
CA MET A 59 7.66 -0.25 1.60
C MET A 59 9.09 -0.47 2.12
N SER A 60 10.01 0.44 1.81
CA SER A 60 11.40 0.39 2.27
C SER A 60 11.51 0.64 3.77
N LEU A 61 10.73 1.58 4.30
CA LEU A 61 10.70 1.90 5.73
C LEU A 61 9.95 0.84 6.55
N LYS A 62 8.85 0.32 6.03
CA LYS A 62 7.97 -0.63 6.73
C LYS A 62 7.42 -1.73 5.80
N PRO A 63 8.23 -2.76 5.49
CA PRO A 63 7.84 -3.85 4.58
C PRO A 63 6.58 -4.62 5.01
N SER A 64 6.26 -4.65 6.31
CA SER A 64 5.07 -5.32 6.85
C SER A 64 3.75 -4.72 6.34
N PHE A 65 3.74 -3.47 5.89
CA PHE A 65 2.53 -2.83 5.36
C PHE A 65 2.05 -3.45 4.04
N CYS A 66 2.95 -4.07 3.27
CA CYS A 66 2.63 -4.67 1.97
C CYS A 66 1.58 -5.79 2.06
N GLY A 67 1.57 -6.53 3.18
CA GLY A 67 0.65 -7.65 3.40
C GLY A 67 -0.50 -7.34 4.35
N LYS A 68 -0.56 -6.12 4.88
CA LYS A 68 -1.61 -5.73 5.83
C LYS A 68 -2.92 -5.52 5.09
N LEU A 69 -4.02 -5.87 5.73
CA LEU A 69 -5.36 -5.64 5.20
C LEU A 69 -5.98 -4.42 5.88
N ASN A 70 -6.70 -3.60 5.10
CA ASN A 70 -7.52 -2.53 5.66
C ASN A 70 -8.85 -3.06 6.22
N THR A 71 -9.71 -2.16 6.70
CA THR A 71 -11.02 -2.50 7.28
C THR A 71 -11.97 -3.16 6.29
N ASP A 72 -11.78 -2.93 4.99
CA ASP A 72 -12.54 -3.56 3.90
C ASP A 72 -11.94 -4.91 3.48
N GLY A 73 -10.83 -5.32 4.09
CA GLY A 73 -10.15 -6.58 3.82
C GLY A 73 -9.29 -6.58 2.56
N PHE A 74 -8.92 -5.41 2.03
CA PHE A 74 -8.02 -5.26 0.89
C PHE A 74 -6.59 -5.00 1.33
N SER A 75 -5.63 -5.58 0.61
CA SER A 75 -4.22 -5.20 0.71
C SER A 75 -3.93 -3.95 -0.14
N PRO A 76 -2.79 -3.26 0.07
CA PRO A 76 -2.40 -2.17 -0.82
C PRO A 76 -2.30 -2.60 -2.29
N LEU A 77 -1.86 -3.84 -2.54
CA LEU A 77 -1.79 -4.40 -3.89
C LEU A 77 -3.17 -4.56 -4.53
N ASP A 78 -4.17 -4.98 -3.76
CA ASP A 78 -5.55 -5.10 -4.25
C ASP A 78 -6.11 -3.73 -4.63
N LEU A 79 -5.82 -2.68 -3.86
CA LEU A 79 -6.25 -1.30 -4.17
C LEU A 79 -5.60 -0.78 -5.46
N ALA A 80 -4.28 -0.95 -5.62
CA ALA A 80 -3.59 -0.56 -6.84
C ALA A 80 -4.10 -1.32 -8.07
N LEU A 81 -4.40 -2.62 -7.94
CA LEU A 81 -4.98 -3.42 -9.01
C LEU A 81 -6.38 -2.95 -9.41
N ARG A 82 -7.26 -2.72 -8.43
CA ARG A 82 -8.63 -2.27 -8.67
C ARG A 82 -8.70 -0.90 -9.34
N ASN A 83 -7.78 -0.01 -8.99
CA ASN A 83 -7.74 1.34 -9.53
C ASN A 83 -6.89 1.45 -10.81
N GLY A 84 -6.27 0.35 -11.26
CA GLY A 84 -5.54 0.29 -12.54
C GLY A 84 -4.12 0.87 -12.51
N HIS A 85 -3.53 1.02 -11.33
CA HIS A 85 -2.20 1.61 -11.13
C HIS A 85 -1.07 0.61 -11.40
N ARG A 86 -0.88 0.29 -12.69
CA ARG A 86 0.02 -0.78 -13.17
C ARG A 86 1.46 -0.64 -12.69
N GLU A 87 1.97 0.58 -12.64
CA GLU A 87 3.35 0.83 -12.19
C GLU A 87 3.50 0.50 -10.69
N THR A 88 2.56 0.99 -9.87
CA THR A 88 2.53 0.72 -8.43
C THR A 88 2.42 -0.77 -8.13
N VAL A 89 1.56 -1.48 -8.85
CA VAL A 89 1.43 -2.95 -8.79
C VAL A 89 2.76 -3.63 -9.11
N THR A 90 3.41 -3.22 -10.21
CA THR A 90 4.68 -3.81 -10.63
C THR A 90 5.76 -3.62 -9.57
N ARG A 91 5.85 -2.43 -8.98
CA ARG A 91 6.83 -2.13 -7.93
C ARG A 91 6.55 -2.89 -6.63
N GLN A 92 5.30 -3.00 -6.19
CA GLN A 92 4.94 -3.80 -5.02
C GLN A 92 5.27 -5.29 -5.20
N VAL A 93 4.99 -5.84 -6.38
CA VAL A 93 5.34 -7.23 -6.72
C VAL A 93 6.85 -7.46 -6.74
N GLN A 94 7.62 -6.53 -7.30
CA GLN A 94 9.08 -6.58 -7.30
C GLN A 94 9.67 -6.49 -5.90
N PHE A 95 9.07 -5.67 -5.03
CA PHE A 95 9.54 -5.44 -3.68
C PHE A 95 9.32 -6.67 -2.77
N ASN A 96 8.25 -7.43 -2.99
CA ASN A 96 7.98 -8.63 -2.20
C ASN A 96 7.35 -9.75 -3.06
N PRO A 97 8.16 -10.63 -3.67
CA PRO A 97 7.67 -11.71 -4.53
C PRO A 97 6.84 -12.76 -3.75
N ASP A 98 6.97 -12.83 -2.42
CA ASP A 98 6.17 -13.73 -1.59
C ASP A 98 4.71 -13.28 -1.42
N LEU A 99 4.38 -12.00 -1.71
CA LEU A 99 2.98 -11.54 -1.77
C LEU A 99 2.16 -12.34 -2.80
N ILE A 100 2.79 -12.73 -3.91
CA ILE A 100 2.17 -13.59 -4.94
C ILE A 100 1.93 -15.01 -4.39
N ARG A 101 2.82 -15.52 -3.53
CA ARG A 101 2.72 -16.88 -2.96
C ARG A 101 1.64 -16.99 -1.90
N VAL A 102 1.43 -15.97 -1.08
CA VAL A 102 0.37 -15.96 -0.05
C VAL A 102 -1.02 -15.93 -0.71
N GLN A 103 -1.17 -15.23 -1.83
CA GLN A 103 -2.42 -15.21 -2.61
C GLN A 103 -2.75 -16.56 -3.27
N ARG A 104 -1.74 -17.37 -3.64
CA ARG A 104 -1.94 -18.68 -4.28
C ARG A 104 -2.50 -19.77 -3.37
N LYS A 105 -2.50 -19.62 -2.04
CA LYS A 105 -2.89 -20.71 -1.12
C LYS A 105 -4.28 -20.57 -0.50
N GLY A 106 -5.09 -19.56 -0.84
CA GLY A 106 -6.40 -19.47 -0.20
C GLY A 106 -7.43 -18.49 -0.73
N ARG A 107 -7.16 -17.66 -1.74
CA ARG A 107 -8.18 -16.76 -2.28
C ARG A 107 -8.06 -16.66 -3.80
N ILE A 108 -9.14 -17.02 -4.46
CA ILE A 108 -9.38 -16.89 -5.90
C ILE A 108 -8.88 -15.51 -6.34
N THR A 109 -7.92 -15.48 -7.26
CA THR A 109 -7.41 -14.24 -7.81
C THR A 109 -8.42 -13.68 -8.83
N PRO A 110 -8.82 -12.39 -8.72
CA PRO A 110 -9.54 -11.68 -9.77
C PRO A 110 -8.74 -11.54 -11.09
N LEU A 111 -7.50 -12.04 -11.12
CA LEU A 111 -6.61 -12.07 -12.28
C LEU A 111 -7.03 -13.05 -13.39
N GLN A 112 -8.10 -13.84 -13.22
CA GLN A 112 -8.69 -14.61 -14.31
C GLN A 112 -9.76 -13.86 -15.13
N ASN A 113 -10.15 -12.63 -14.75
CA ASN A 113 -11.22 -11.90 -15.45
C ASN A 113 -10.77 -10.84 -16.46
N VAL A 114 -9.46 -10.71 -16.70
CA VAL A 114 -8.93 -9.79 -17.73
C VAL A 114 -8.61 -10.52 -19.04
N ALA A 115 -8.51 -11.84 -19.03
CA ALA A 115 -8.22 -12.63 -20.24
C ALA A 115 -9.46 -13.00 -21.08
N GLU A 116 -10.67 -12.87 -20.56
CA GLU A 116 -11.91 -13.30 -21.25
C GLU A 116 -12.67 -12.17 -21.99
N LYS A 117 -12.13 -10.95 -22.06
CA LYS A 117 -12.73 -9.84 -22.84
C LYS A 117 -11.93 -9.40 -24.07
N MET A 118 -10.96 -10.20 -24.51
CA MET A 118 -10.23 -9.96 -25.76
C MET A 118 -10.15 -11.22 -26.64
N ILE A 119 -11.29 -11.89 -26.81
CA ILE A 119 -11.56 -12.79 -27.94
C ILE A 119 -12.96 -12.48 -28.45
#